data_AF-A0A1F9UVD7-F1
#
_entry.id   AF-A0A1F9UVD7-F1
#
_cell.length_a   1.000
_cell.length_b   1.000
_cell.length_c   1.000
_cell.angle_alpha   90.00
_cell.angle_beta   90.00
_cell.angle_gamma   90.00
#
_symmetry.space_group_name_H-M   'P 1'
#
loop_
_entity.id
_entity.type
_entity.pdbx_description
1 polymer ?
#
loop_
_entity_poly.entity_id
_entity_poly.type
_entity_poly.pdbx_seq_one_letter_code
_entity_poly.pdbx_strand_id
1 'polypeptide(L)'
;MAPPRLLLAALLLCSAAPARALIEQPPTLWQERFFWDALMTARDRLARQQSDPMMVPVMKAIAGQIAQQVANLGQIDQYVKSQADNLRFAYAQADPKPSLDTIRDNFATLTTGCDQVRQNLYYLTARQRLAQAQALPDPEMYQAALLILGQVQQLQLTLNSVYYDAVAVRGQVADNKWANDKFFTHAAEELMRSVVRVQDSVFSVYNAGYELAMRCR
;
A
#
# COMPACT_ATOMS: atom_id res chain seq x y z
N MET A 1 28.80 33.84 69.72
CA MET A 1 27.47 33.80 69.06
C MET A 1 27.70 33.90 67.56
N ALA A 2 27.57 32.81 66.80
CA ALA A 2 27.71 32.85 65.34
C ALA A 2 26.45 33.48 64.71
N PRO A 3 26.58 34.35 63.69
CA PRO A 3 25.43 35.03 63.10
C PRO A 3 24.48 34.04 62.42
N PRO A 4 23.16 34.24 62.51
CA PRO A 4 22.12 33.29 62.04
C PRO A 4 22.22 32.94 60.55
N ARG A 5 22.91 33.77 59.75
CA ARG A 5 23.17 33.53 58.31
C ARG A 5 24.19 32.41 58.07
N LEU A 6 25.15 32.20 58.98
CA LEU A 6 26.14 31.12 58.85
C LEU A 6 25.53 29.75 59.16
N LEU A 7 24.58 29.69 60.10
CA LEU A 7 23.83 28.47 60.40
C LEU A 7 22.89 28.07 59.26
N LEU A 8 22.24 29.05 58.61
CA LEU A 8 21.36 28.78 57.47
C LEU A 8 22.14 28.29 56.23
N ALA A 9 23.33 28.88 55.98
CA ALA A 9 24.22 28.44 54.90
C ALA A 9 24.78 27.03 55.14
N ALA A 10 25.13 26.70 56.38
CA ALA A 10 25.57 25.36 56.75
C ALA A 10 24.45 24.33 56.60
N LEU A 11 23.21 24.68 56.96
CA LEU A 11 22.06 23.76 56.80
C LEU A 11 21.74 23.48 55.33
N LEU A 12 21.80 24.50 54.47
CA LEU A 12 21.57 24.37 53.02
C LEU A 12 22.67 23.55 52.32
N LEU A 13 23.93 23.68 52.77
CA LEU A 13 25.05 22.88 52.27
C LEU A 13 25.03 21.43 52.76
N CYS A 14 24.49 21.16 53.96
CA CYS A 14 24.34 19.80 54.50
C CYS A 14 23.10 19.06 53.96
N SER A 15 22.08 19.77 53.46
CA SER A 15 20.88 19.16 52.83
C SER A 15 21.01 18.91 51.33
N ALA A 16 22.09 19.38 50.69
CA ALA A 16 22.41 19.05 49.31
C ALA A 16 22.99 17.63 49.26
N ALA A 17 22.13 16.62 49.16
CA ALA A 17 22.56 15.28 48.77
C ALA A 17 23.42 15.40 47.49
N PRO A 18 24.57 14.71 47.38
CA PRO A 18 25.33 14.73 46.15
C PRO A 18 24.39 14.31 45.02
N ALA A 19 24.33 15.13 43.96
CA ALA A 19 23.59 14.79 42.77
C ALA A 19 24.09 13.42 42.30
N ARG A 20 23.31 12.37 42.57
CA ARG A 20 23.56 11.05 42.02
C ARG A 20 23.47 11.21 40.52
N ALA A 21 24.60 11.12 39.84
CA ALA A 21 24.61 10.98 38.39
C ALA A 21 23.72 9.78 38.06
N LEU A 22 22.61 10.04 37.38
CA LEU A 22 21.67 9.05 36.89
C LEU A 22 22.29 8.34 35.68
N ILE A 23 23.47 7.72 35.85
CA ILE A 23 24.16 6.96 34.82
C ILE A 23 24.84 5.78 35.54
N GLU A 24 24.09 4.70 35.74
CA GLU A 24 24.63 3.40 36.20
C GLU A 24 25.48 2.69 35.14
N GLN A 25 25.59 3.25 33.93
CA GLN A 25 26.42 2.70 32.88
C GLN A 25 27.83 3.27 32.97
N PRO A 26 28.88 2.43 33.03
CA PRO A 26 30.25 2.92 33.00
C PRO A 26 30.46 3.80 31.75
N PRO A 27 31.33 4.81 31.80
CA PRO A 27 31.61 5.65 30.64
C PRO A 27 32.25 4.79 29.55
N THR A 28 31.43 4.23 28.67
CA THR A 28 31.90 3.53 27.47
C THR A 28 32.48 4.58 26.54
N LEU A 29 33.70 4.36 26.07
CA LEU A 29 34.27 5.18 25.01
C LEU A 29 33.29 5.13 23.83
N TRP A 30 33.04 6.25 23.16
CA TRP A 30 32.07 6.32 22.06
C TRP A 30 32.34 5.24 20.98
N GLN A 31 33.60 4.85 20.81
CA GLN A 31 34.06 3.75 19.94
C GLN A 31 33.52 2.38 20.36
N GLU A 32 33.40 2.10 21.65
CA GLU A 32 32.83 0.85 22.17
C GLU A 32 31.33 0.79 21.88
N ARG A 33 30.63 1.93 21.93
CA ARG A 33 29.22 2.00 21.53
C ARG A 33 29.03 1.70 20.05
N PHE A 34 29.90 2.23 19.17
CA PHE A 34 29.88 1.86 17.76
C PHE A 34 30.20 0.39 17.53
N PHE A 35 31.12 -0.18 18.31
CA PHE A 35 31.43 -1.60 18.24
C PHE A 35 30.22 -2.44 18.65
N TRP A 36 29.57 -2.14 19.78
CA TRP A 36 28.37 -2.84 20.24
C TRP A 36 27.18 -2.67 19.29
N ASP A 37 26.95 -1.47 18.76
CA ASP A 37 25.90 -1.23 17.77
C ASP A 37 26.19 -1.98 16.46
N ALA A 38 27.44 -2.00 16.00
CA ALA A 38 27.85 -2.78 14.84
C ALA A 38 27.73 -4.29 15.10
N LEU A 39 28.04 -4.76 16.30
CA LEU A 39 28.01 -6.17 16.68
C LEU A 39 26.58 -6.66 16.91
N MET A 40 25.69 -5.82 17.47
CA MET A 40 24.25 -6.07 17.52
C MET A 40 23.62 -6.03 16.13
N THR A 41 24.02 -5.07 15.29
CA THR A 41 23.60 -5.02 13.88
C THR A 41 24.08 -6.26 13.11
N ALA A 42 25.31 -6.71 13.35
CA ALA A 42 25.88 -7.91 12.74
C ALA A 42 25.19 -9.19 13.25
N ARG A 43 24.87 -9.26 14.55
CA ARG A 43 24.08 -10.35 15.15
C ARG A 43 22.68 -10.40 14.56
N ASP A 44 22.01 -9.27 14.43
CA ASP A 44 20.69 -9.17 13.82
C ASP A 44 20.73 -9.51 12.33
N ARG A 45 21.81 -9.15 11.63
CA ARG A 45 22.06 -9.58 10.25
C ARG A 45 22.28 -11.08 10.15
N LEU A 46 23.08 -11.69 11.03
CA LEU A 46 23.30 -13.13 11.07
C LEU A 46 22.03 -13.91 11.42
N ALA A 47 21.25 -13.41 12.38
CA ALA A 47 19.94 -13.98 12.73
C ALA A 47 18.96 -13.87 11.55
N ARG A 48 18.98 -12.76 10.80
CA ARG A 48 18.16 -12.57 9.60
C ARG A 48 18.62 -13.46 8.44
N GLN A 49 19.92 -13.61 8.20
CA GLN A 49 20.48 -14.54 7.22
C GLN A 49 20.07 -15.99 7.49
N GLN A 50 19.98 -16.39 8.77
CA GLN A 50 19.49 -17.72 9.15
C GLN A 50 17.97 -17.89 8.94
N SER A 51 17.20 -16.79 8.95
CA SER A 51 15.76 -16.78 8.62
C SER A 51 15.43 -16.55 7.13
N ASP A 52 16.44 -16.28 6.30
CA ASP A 52 16.30 -15.78 4.91
C ASP A 52 15.98 -16.82 3.79
N PRO A 53 16.17 -18.16 3.92
CA PRO A 53 16.16 -19.01 2.73
C PRO A 53 14.80 -19.06 2.00
N MET A 54 13.70 -18.70 2.68
CA MET A 54 12.36 -18.68 2.09
C MET A 54 11.91 -17.31 1.58
N MET A 55 12.67 -16.24 1.82
CA MET A 55 12.22 -14.88 1.53
C MET A 55 12.18 -14.58 0.03
N VAL A 56 13.19 -15.05 -0.72
CA VAL A 56 13.23 -14.95 -2.20
C VAL A 56 12.03 -15.65 -2.87
N PRO A 57 11.70 -16.93 -2.54
CA PRO A 57 10.48 -17.57 -3.01
C PRO A 57 9.20 -16.79 -2.69
N VAL A 58 9.09 -16.22 -1.49
CA VAL A 58 7.92 -15.42 -1.10
C VAL A 58 7.82 -14.16 -1.94
N MET A 59 8.92 -13.48 -2.26
CA MET A 59 8.89 -12.29 -3.12
C MET A 59 8.51 -12.63 -4.56
N LYS A 60 9.03 -13.72 -5.11
CA LYS A 60 8.62 -14.22 -6.44
C LYS A 60 7.13 -14.57 -6.47
N ALA A 61 6.61 -15.17 -5.40
CA ALA A 61 5.19 -15.47 -5.27
C ALA A 61 4.32 -14.20 -5.17
N ILE A 62 4.75 -13.17 -4.41
CA ILE A 62 4.08 -11.87 -4.37
C ILE A 62 4.04 -11.25 -5.76
N ALA A 63 5.14 -11.31 -6.50
CA ALA A 63 5.18 -10.77 -7.85
C ALA A 63 4.20 -11.50 -8.80
N GLY A 64 4.10 -12.83 -8.70
CA GLY A 64 3.08 -13.61 -9.41
C GLY A 64 1.65 -13.25 -9.00
N GLN A 65 1.41 -12.97 -7.71
CA GLN A 65 0.10 -12.53 -7.23
C GLN A 65 -0.29 -11.12 -7.71
N ILE A 66 0.69 -10.21 -7.87
CA ILE A 66 0.47 -8.90 -8.51
C ILE A 66 0.16 -9.10 -9.99
N ALA A 67 0.89 -9.97 -10.70
CA ALA A 67 0.60 -10.29 -12.10
C ALA A 67 -0.82 -10.85 -12.27
N GLN A 68 -1.31 -11.65 -11.33
CA GLN A 68 -2.70 -12.08 -11.31
C GLN A 68 -3.68 -10.91 -11.16
N GLN A 69 -3.35 -9.88 -10.36
CA GLN A 69 -4.19 -8.69 -10.27
C GLN A 69 -4.18 -7.87 -11.56
N VAL A 70 -3.07 -7.85 -12.32
CA VAL A 70 -3.03 -7.27 -13.67
C VAL A 70 -4.02 -7.98 -14.59
N ALA A 71 -4.02 -9.31 -14.58
CA ALA A 71 -4.95 -10.10 -15.39
C ALA A 71 -6.41 -9.87 -15.00
N ASN A 72 -6.72 -9.84 -13.69
CA ASN A 72 -8.06 -9.56 -13.19
C ASN A 72 -8.54 -8.16 -13.63
N LEU A 73 -7.66 -7.15 -13.54
CA LEU A 73 -7.98 -5.79 -13.98
C LEU A 73 -8.15 -5.71 -15.50
N GLY A 74 -7.38 -6.51 -16.26
CA GLY A 74 -7.55 -6.64 -17.71
C GLY A 74 -8.89 -7.27 -18.12
N GLN A 75 -9.42 -8.20 -17.32
CA GLN A 75 -10.79 -8.71 -17.53
C GLN A 75 -11.83 -7.61 -17.26
N ILE A 76 -11.68 -6.86 -16.16
CA ILE A 76 -12.55 -5.72 -15.84
C ILE A 76 -12.53 -4.69 -16.97
N ASP A 77 -11.36 -4.36 -17.52
CA ASP A 77 -11.20 -3.45 -18.67
C ASP A 77 -12.05 -3.88 -19.87
N GLN A 78 -11.97 -5.15 -20.27
CA GLN A 78 -12.76 -5.69 -21.38
C GLN A 78 -14.28 -5.56 -21.12
N TYR A 79 -14.71 -5.86 -19.89
CA TYR A 79 -16.11 -5.75 -19.53
C TYR A 79 -16.59 -4.29 -19.49
N VAL A 80 -15.80 -3.35 -18.96
CA VAL A 80 -16.15 -1.91 -18.96
C VAL A 80 -16.28 -1.40 -20.40
N LYS A 81 -15.35 -1.76 -21.30
CA LYS A 81 -15.43 -1.44 -22.73
C LYS A 81 -16.74 -1.92 -23.35
N SER A 82 -17.11 -3.18 -23.12
CA SER A 82 -18.39 -3.72 -23.62
C SER A 82 -19.62 -2.99 -23.08
N GLN A 83 -19.57 -2.43 -21.86
CA GLN A 83 -20.71 -1.69 -21.32
C GLN A 83 -20.97 -0.40 -22.12
N ALA A 84 -19.96 0.24 -22.69
CA ALA A 84 -20.15 1.41 -23.54
C ALA A 84 -21.01 1.07 -24.79
N ASP A 85 -20.80 -0.10 -25.40
CA ASP A 85 -21.60 -0.54 -26.53
C ASP A 85 -22.99 -1.04 -26.11
N ASN A 86 -23.08 -1.74 -24.97
CA ASN A 86 -24.37 -2.15 -24.40
C ASN A 86 -25.27 -0.95 -24.07
N LEU A 87 -24.70 0.14 -23.56
CA LEU A 87 -25.43 1.38 -23.31
C LEU A 87 -25.97 2.00 -24.59
N ARG A 88 -25.13 2.12 -25.63
CA ARG A 88 -25.56 2.62 -26.95
C ARG A 88 -26.71 1.79 -27.51
N PHE A 89 -26.60 0.47 -27.42
CA PHE A 89 -27.64 -0.44 -27.87
C PHE A 89 -28.92 -0.28 -27.04
N ALA A 90 -28.81 -0.23 -25.71
CA ALA A 90 -29.93 -0.06 -24.81
C ALA A 90 -30.70 1.22 -25.12
N TYR A 91 -30.01 2.37 -25.25
CA TYR A 91 -30.63 3.66 -25.52
C TYR A 91 -31.27 3.78 -26.92
N ALA A 92 -30.91 2.92 -27.87
CA ALA A 92 -31.55 2.87 -29.19
C ALA A 92 -32.88 2.10 -29.21
N GLN A 93 -33.22 1.39 -28.12
CA GLN A 93 -34.46 0.64 -28.02
C GLN A 93 -35.65 1.56 -27.79
N ALA A 94 -36.86 1.06 -28.08
CA ALA A 94 -38.10 1.77 -27.74
C ALA A 94 -38.33 1.82 -26.21
N ASP A 95 -37.93 0.75 -25.50
CA ASP A 95 -37.90 0.70 -24.03
C ASP A 95 -36.55 0.16 -23.52
N PRO A 96 -35.58 1.04 -23.25
CA PRO A 96 -34.29 0.68 -22.68
C PRO A 96 -34.33 0.06 -21.27
N LYS A 97 -35.43 0.14 -20.51
CA LYS A 97 -35.44 -0.18 -19.07
C LYS A 97 -34.91 -1.58 -18.73
N PRO A 98 -35.35 -2.68 -19.38
CA PRO A 98 -34.84 -4.02 -19.05
C PRO A 98 -33.34 -4.18 -19.32
N SER A 99 -32.85 -3.57 -20.40
CA SER A 99 -31.43 -3.57 -20.76
C SER A 99 -30.61 -2.79 -19.73
N LEU A 100 -31.11 -1.64 -19.27
CA LEU A 100 -30.44 -0.83 -18.24
C LEU A 100 -30.41 -1.51 -16.87
N ASP A 101 -31.47 -2.23 -16.49
CA ASP A 101 -31.46 -3.03 -15.25
C ASP A 101 -30.34 -4.08 -15.27
N THR A 102 -30.16 -4.76 -16.41
CA THR A 102 -29.06 -5.72 -16.59
C THR A 102 -27.68 -5.04 -16.53
N ILE A 103 -27.54 -3.89 -17.19
CA ILE A 103 -26.27 -3.12 -17.19
C ILE A 103 -25.96 -2.61 -15.78
N ARG A 104 -26.96 -2.23 -14.99
CA ARG A 104 -26.79 -1.81 -13.60
C ARG A 104 -26.19 -2.94 -12.76
N ASP A 105 -26.71 -4.15 -12.93
CA ASP A 105 -26.23 -5.32 -12.19
C ASP A 105 -24.79 -5.70 -12.61
N ASN A 106 -24.46 -5.48 -13.90
CA ASN A 106 -23.08 -5.57 -14.37
C ASN A 106 -22.17 -4.53 -13.72
N PHE A 107 -22.61 -3.27 -13.58
CA PHE A 107 -21.83 -2.23 -12.87
C PHE A 107 -21.56 -2.62 -11.42
N ALA A 108 -22.54 -3.18 -10.71
CA ALA A 108 -22.35 -3.65 -9.34
C ALA A 108 -21.32 -4.79 -9.26
N THR A 109 -21.35 -5.71 -10.22
CA THR A 109 -20.36 -6.81 -10.33
C THR A 109 -18.96 -6.27 -10.58
N LEU A 110 -18.80 -5.32 -11.51
CA LEU A 110 -17.52 -4.69 -11.83
C LEU A 110 -16.98 -3.87 -10.64
N THR A 111 -17.86 -3.17 -9.93
CA THR A 111 -17.53 -2.43 -8.70
C THR A 111 -16.95 -3.38 -7.65
N THR A 112 -17.61 -4.52 -7.44
CA THR A 112 -17.15 -5.55 -6.49
C THR A 112 -15.80 -6.14 -6.92
N GLY A 113 -15.60 -6.38 -8.23
CA GLY A 113 -14.32 -6.83 -8.78
C GLY A 113 -13.18 -5.84 -8.53
N CYS A 114 -13.43 -4.54 -8.72
CA CYS A 114 -12.47 -3.48 -8.42
C CYS A 114 -12.10 -3.46 -6.93
N ASP A 115 -13.08 -3.61 -6.04
CA ASP A 115 -12.84 -3.67 -4.60
C ASP A 115 -12.04 -4.92 -4.18
N GLN A 116 -12.26 -6.07 -4.82
CA GLN A 116 -11.45 -7.28 -4.59
C GLN A 116 -9.99 -7.06 -5.01
N VAL A 117 -9.75 -6.47 -6.18
CA VAL A 117 -8.39 -6.11 -6.63
C VAL A 117 -7.74 -5.19 -5.61
N ARG A 118 -8.45 -4.14 -5.18
CA ARG A 118 -7.97 -3.20 -4.16
C ARG A 118 -7.57 -3.90 -2.85
N GLN A 119 -8.42 -4.77 -2.33
CA GLN A 119 -8.16 -5.50 -1.08
C GLN A 119 -6.94 -6.42 -1.21
N ASN A 120 -6.81 -7.13 -2.33
CA ASN A 120 -5.66 -7.98 -2.61
C ASN A 120 -4.36 -7.17 -2.65
N LEU A 121 -4.37 -5.99 -3.27
CA LEU A 121 -3.19 -5.12 -3.34
C LEU A 121 -2.79 -4.59 -1.96
N TYR A 122 -3.73 -4.26 -1.08
CA TYR A 122 -3.40 -3.92 0.31
C TYR A 122 -2.82 -5.10 1.08
N TYR A 123 -3.35 -6.31 0.89
CA TYR A 123 -2.79 -7.51 1.47
C TYR A 123 -1.34 -7.76 1.00
N LEU A 124 -1.07 -7.59 -0.29
CA LEU A 124 0.27 -7.71 -0.86
C LEU A 124 1.22 -6.63 -0.34
N THR A 125 0.73 -5.40 -0.18
CA THR A 125 1.48 -4.29 0.44
C THR A 125 1.95 -4.65 1.84
N ALA A 126 1.05 -5.17 2.69
CA ALA A 126 1.40 -5.57 4.05
C ALA A 126 2.47 -6.67 4.05
N ARG A 127 2.36 -7.66 3.17
CA ARG A 127 3.36 -8.74 3.04
C ARG A 127 4.71 -8.24 2.56
N GLN A 128 4.75 -7.31 1.62
CA GLN A 128 6.00 -6.68 1.18
C GLN A 128 6.66 -5.88 2.31
N ARG A 129 5.89 -5.13 3.10
CA ARG A 129 6.42 -4.38 4.25
C ARG A 129 6.97 -5.31 5.35
N LEU A 130 6.32 -6.45 5.59
CA LEU A 130 6.85 -7.46 6.49
C LEU A 130 8.18 -8.04 5.99
N ALA A 131 8.28 -8.36 4.69
CA ALA A 131 9.52 -8.83 4.10
C ALA A 131 10.62 -7.75 4.13
N GLN A 132 10.28 -6.50 3.84
CA GLN A 132 11.19 -5.35 3.91
C GLN A 132 11.79 -5.15 5.31
N ALA A 133 11.03 -5.42 6.37
CA ALA A 133 11.52 -5.31 7.74
C ALA A 133 12.64 -6.32 8.04
N GLN A 134 12.64 -7.45 7.34
CA GLN A 134 13.58 -8.56 7.50
C GLN A 134 14.69 -8.57 6.43
N ALA A 135 14.47 -7.84 5.33
CA ALA A 135 15.36 -7.79 4.19
C ALA A 135 16.78 -7.28 4.53
N LEU A 136 17.76 -7.97 3.95
CA LEU A 136 19.16 -7.59 3.90
C LEU A 136 19.56 -7.29 2.45
N PRO A 137 20.71 -6.61 2.24
CA PRO A 137 21.27 -6.47 0.91
C PRO A 137 21.54 -7.85 0.29
N ASP A 138 20.81 -8.17 -0.77
CA ASP A 138 20.91 -9.42 -1.52
C ASP A 138 20.50 -9.15 -2.99
N PRO A 139 21.41 -9.38 -3.95
CA PRO A 139 21.12 -9.22 -5.38
C PRO A 139 19.90 -9.99 -5.86
N GLU A 140 19.63 -11.20 -5.36
CA GLU A 140 18.48 -11.99 -5.80
C GLU A 140 17.16 -11.41 -5.29
N MET A 141 17.14 -10.97 -4.03
CA MET A 141 16.02 -10.22 -3.46
C MET A 141 15.79 -8.89 -4.19
N TYR A 142 16.86 -8.19 -4.58
CA TYR A 142 16.75 -6.96 -5.37
C TYR A 142 16.08 -7.22 -6.73
N GLN A 143 16.48 -8.28 -7.44
CA GLN A 143 15.86 -8.66 -8.71
C GLN A 143 14.38 -9.05 -8.53
N ALA A 144 14.03 -9.76 -7.46
CA ALA A 144 12.63 -10.07 -7.15
C ALA A 144 11.80 -8.80 -6.87
N ALA A 145 12.38 -7.82 -6.17
CA ALA A 145 11.74 -6.53 -5.92
C ALA A 145 11.57 -5.70 -7.21
N LEU A 146 12.53 -5.74 -8.13
CA LEU A 146 12.39 -5.13 -9.46
C LEU A 146 11.28 -5.80 -10.28
N LEU A 147 11.15 -7.13 -10.20
CA LEU A 147 10.06 -7.85 -10.86
C LEU A 147 8.70 -7.39 -10.34
N ILE A 148 8.56 -7.25 -9.02
CA ILE A 148 7.37 -6.66 -8.38
C ILE A 148 7.07 -5.28 -8.96
N LEU A 149 8.06 -4.37 -9.00
CA LEU A 149 7.88 -3.02 -9.52
C LEU A 149 7.43 -3.03 -10.99
N GLY A 150 8.00 -3.91 -11.81
CA GLY A 150 7.57 -4.10 -13.19
C GLY A 150 6.11 -4.53 -13.31
N GLN A 151 5.65 -5.46 -12.45
CA GLN A 151 4.24 -5.86 -12.42
C GLN A 151 3.31 -4.74 -11.95
N VAL A 152 3.73 -3.94 -10.98
CA VAL A 152 2.96 -2.78 -10.51
C VAL A 152 2.85 -1.69 -11.59
N GLN A 153 3.89 -1.50 -12.41
CA GLN A 153 3.81 -0.61 -13.57
C GLN A 153 2.77 -1.10 -14.59
N GLN A 154 2.76 -2.41 -14.91
CA GLN A 154 1.72 -2.97 -15.78
C GLN A 154 0.32 -2.78 -15.20
N LEU A 155 0.17 -2.99 -13.90
CA LEU A 155 -1.09 -2.76 -13.20
C LEU A 155 -1.56 -1.31 -13.33
N GLN A 156 -0.67 -0.33 -13.19
CA GLN A 156 -0.99 1.08 -13.37
C GLN A 156 -1.41 1.40 -14.81
N LEU A 157 -0.75 0.82 -15.81
CA LEU A 157 -1.12 1.02 -17.22
C LEU A 157 -2.50 0.46 -17.53
N THR A 158 -2.81 -0.75 -17.04
CA THR A 158 -4.15 -1.33 -17.17
C THR A 158 -5.19 -0.50 -16.43
N LEU A 159 -4.90 -0.04 -15.22
CA LEU A 159 -5.81 0.81 -14.45
C LEU A 159 -6.14 2.12 -15.18
N ASN A 160 -5.16 2.73 -15.84
CA ASN A 160 -5.37 3.93 -16.63
C ASN A 160 -6.35 3.67 -17.79
N SER A 161 -6.25 2.52 -18.47
CA SER A 161 -7.22 2.12 -19.51
C SER A 161 -8.63 2.03 -18.94
N VAL A 162 -8.79 1.26 -17.85
CA VAL A 162 -10.08 1.07 -17.17
C VAL A 162 -10.68 2.41 -16.74
N TYR A 163 -9.86 3.33 -16.22
CA TYR A 163 -10.28 4.67 -15.83
C TYR A 163 -10.88 5.44 -17.01
N TYR A 164 -10.19 5.48 -18.15
CA TYR A 164 -10.69 6.21 -19.33
C TYR A 164 -12.02 5.63 -19.84
N ASP A 165 -12.15 4.30 -19.87
CA ASP A 165 -13.38 3.67 -20.32
C ASP A 165 -14.52 3.85 -19.31
N ALA A 166 -14.23 3.79 -18.01
CA ALA A 166 -15.22 4.07 -16.97
C ALA A 166 -15.71 5.54 -17.03
N VAL A 167 -14.82 6.49 -17.32
CA VAL A 167 -15.20 7.90 -17.57
C VAL A 167 -16.11 8.01 -18.78
N ALA A 168 -15.80 7.31 -19.88
CA ALA A 168 -16.62 7.32 -21.08
C ALA A 168 -18.03 6.74 -20.83
N VAL A 169 -18.10 5.60 -20.13
CA VAL A 169 -19.36 4.98 -19.70
C VAL A 169 -20.18 5.95 -18.84
N ARG A 170 -19.55 6.56 -17.83
CA ARG A 170 -20.19 7.57 -16.98
C ARG A 170 -20.72 8.76 -17.79
N GLY A 171 -19.96 9.24 -18.78
CA GLY A 171 -20.37 10.31 -19.68
C GLY A 171 -21.63 9.94 -20.47
N GLN A 172 -21.68 8.75 -21.06
CA GLN A 172 -22.87 8.27 -21.78
C GLN A 172 -24.12 8.20 -20.88
N VAL A 173 -23.96 7.77 -19.63
CA VAL A 173 -25.07 7.74 -18.65
C VAL A 173 -25.51 9.15 -18.27
N ALA A 174 -24.60 10.10 -18.14
CA ALA A 174 -24.92 11.49 -17.82
C ALA A 174 -25.64 12.22 -18.97
N ASP A 175 -25.26 11.92 -20.21
CA ASP A 175 -25.84 12.55 -21.41
C ASP A 175 -27.25 12.03 -21.74
N ASN A 176 -27.56 10.78 -21.37
CA ASN A 176 -28.84 10.14 -21.69
C ASN A 176 -29.85 10.25 -20.53
N LYS A 177 -30.88 11.07 -20.73
CA LYS A 177 -31.94 11.36 -19.74
C LYS A 177 -33.14 10.39 -19.78
N TRP A 178 -32.96 9.21 -20.38
CA TRP A 178 -34.04 8.29 -20.77
C TRP A 178 -35.02 7.96 -19.62
N ALA A 179 -34.52 7.87 -18.40
CA ALA A 179 -35.35 7.94 -17.20
C ALA A 179 -34.46 8.50 -16.10
N ASN A 180 -34.93 9.49 -15.33
CA ASN A 180 -34.20 10.05 -14.17
C ASN A 180 -34.09 9.03 -13.02
N ASP A 181 -33.68 7.81 -13.32
CA ASP A 181 -33.40 6.76 -12.36
C ASP A 181 -32.06 7.07 -11.67
N LYS A 182 -32.16 7.78 -10.56
CA LYS A 182 -31.03 8.14 -9.70
C LYS A 182 -30.19 6.92 -9.32
N PHE A 183 -30.79 5.72 -9.26
CA PHE A 183 -30.05 4.51 -8.91
C PHE A 183 -29.09 4.07 -10.02
N PHE A 184 -29.49 4.23 -11.29
CA PHE A 184 -28.63 3.89 -12.42
C PHE A 184 -27.43 4.83 -12.54
N THR A 185 -27.67 6.15 -12.44
CA THR A 185 -26.59 7.14 -12.41
C THR A 185 -25.64 6.92 -11.23
N HIS A 186 -26.19 6.59 -10.05
CA HIS A 186 -25.38 6.25 -8.88
C HIS A 186 -24.51 5.00 -9.11
N ALA A 187 -25.04 3.95 -9.75
CA ALA A 187 -24.25 2.74 -10.04
C ALA A 187 -23.06 3.03 -10.98
N ALA A 188 -23.26 3.85 -12.02
CA ALA A 188 -22.18 4.27 -12.90
C ALA A 188 -21.13 5.14 -12.18
N GLU A 189 -21.57 6.03 -11.29
CA GLU A 189 -20.69 6.84 -10.45
C GLU A 189 -19.89 5.98 -9.45
N GLU A 190 -20.52 4.98 -8.83
CA GLU A 190 -19.84 4.11 -7.86
C GLU A 190 -18.81 3.19 -8.55
N LEU A 191 -19.10 2.71 -9.77
CA LEU A 191 -18.09 2.02 -10.58
C LEU A 191 -16.86 2.91 -10.80
N MET A 192 -17.07 4.16 -11.21
CA MET A 192 -15.99 5.13 -11.42
C MET A 192 -15.19 5.36 -10.13
N ARG A 193 -15.88 5.56 -9.00
CA ARG A 193 -15.24 5.74 -7.69
C ARG A 193 -14.43 4.52 -7.29
N SER A 194 -14.95 3.32 -7.53
CA SER A 194 -14.25 2.07 -7.19
C SER A 194 -12.97 1.93 -8.01
N VAL A 195 -12.99 2.23 -9.31
CA VAL A 195 -11.78 2.28 -10.16
C VAL A 195 -10.74 3.26 -9.60
N VAL A 196 -11.17 4.47 -9.23
CA VAL A 196 -10.25 5.47 -8.62
C VAL A 196 -9.68 4.97 -7.29
N ARG A 197 -10.46 4.31 -6.44
CA ARG A 197 -9.97 3.75 -5.16
C ARG A 197 -8.92 2.65 -5.35
N VAL A 198 -8.88 1.95 -6.49
CA VAL A 198 -7.80 1.00 -6.80
C VAL A 198 -6.45 1.72 -6.88
N GLN A 199 -6.42 2.97 -7.34
CA GLN A 199 -5.19 3.75 -7.51
C GLN A 199 -4.40 3.91 -6.20
N ASP A 200 -5.10 4.14 -5.08
CA ASP A 200 -4.46 4.25 -3.76
C ASP A 200 -3.75 2.95 -3.36
N SER A 201 -4.34 1.80 -3.71
CA SER A 201 -3.74 0.49 -3.44
C SER A 201 -2.57 0.17 -4.39
N VAL A 202 -2.62 0.63 -5.65
CA VAL A 202 -1.49 0.56 -6.59
C VAL A 202 -0.29 1.37 -6.07
N PHE A 203 -0.54 2.58 -5.60
CA PHE A 203 0.51 3.41 -5.00
C PHE A 203 1.10 2.79 -3.73
N SER A 204 0.25 2.18 -2.91
CA SER A 204 0.67 1.52 -1.67
C SER A 204 1.61 0.34 -1.95
N VAL A 205 1.27 -0.53 -2.90
CA VAL A 205 2.12 -1.68 -3.27
C VAL A 205 3.38 -1.23 -4.03
N TYR A 206 3.30 -0.17 -4.82
CA TYR A 206 4.48 0.44 -5.46
C TYR A 206 5.51 0.88 -4.43
N ASN A 207 5.09 1.67 -3.43
CA ASN A 207 5.99 2.19 -2.41
C ASN A 207 6.62 1.06 -1.59
N ALA A 208 5.83 0.05 -1.20
CA ALA A 208 6.37 -1.10 -0.48
C ALA A 208 7.39 -1.89 -1.31
N GLY A 209 7.12 -2.09 -2.61
CA GLY A 209 8.08 -2.71 -3.55
C GLY A 209 9.35 -1.87 -3.74
N TYR A 210 9.22 -0.55 -3.81
CA TYR A 210 10.34 0.38 -3.98
C TYR A 210 11.24 0.40 -2.74
N GLU A 211 10.65 0.53 -1.55
CA GLU A 211 11.40 0.52 -0.30
C GLU A 211 12.12 -0.82 -0.08
N LEU A 212 11.50 -1.93 -0.47
CA LEU A 212 12.14 -3.24 -0.48
C LEU A 212 13.35 -3.26 -1.42
N ALA A 213 13.18 -2.82 -2.67
CA ALA A 213 14.28 -2.75 -3.64
C ALA A 213 15.45 -1.90 -3.12
N MET A 214 15.16 -0.76 -2.49
CA MET A 214 16.19 0.12 -1.92
C MET A 214 16.94 -0.50 -0.74
N ARG A 215 16.31 -1.39 0.03
CA ARG A 215 16.96 -2.12 1.13
C ARG A 215 17.80 -3.31 0.67
N CYS A 216 17.41 -3.93 -0.44
CA CYS A 216 18.10 -5.10 -1.00
C CYS A 216 19.26 -4.73 -1.93
N ARG A 217 19.35 -3.45 -2.35
CA ARG A 217 20.44 -2.91 -3.18
C ARG A 217 21.75 -2.82 -2.39
#